data_AF-A0AAV2WQJ4-F1
#
_entry.id   AF-A0AAV2WQJ4-F1
#
_cell.length_a   1.000
_cell.length_b   1.000
_cell.length_c   1.000
_cell.angle_alpha   90.00
_cell.angle_beta   90.00
_cell.angle_gamma   90.00
#
_symmetry.space_group_name_H-M   'P 1'
#
loop_
_entity.id
_entity.type
_entity.pdbx_description
1 polymer ?
#
loop_
_entity_poly.entity_id
_entity_poly.type
_entity_poly.pdbx_seq_one_letter_code
_entity_poly.pdbx_strand_id
1 'polypeptide(L)'
;MSEAVAEISEARSGIEQAKGMLMLIYRIGEDAAFELLRWRSQETNTRLKSLAQQLVKDFLELDYHEQLPHRSVYDRLLLTAHLRADS
;
A
#
# COMPACT_ATOMS: atom_id res chain seq x y z
N MET A 1 -7.80 25.08 -10.83
CA MET A 1 -7.87 23.60 -10.76
C MET A 1 -9.18 23.25 -10.07
N SER A 2 -10.08 22.47 -10.67
CA SER A 2 -11.40 22.18 -10.07
C SER A 2 -11.27 21.17 -8.92
N GLU A 3 -12.09 21.30 -7.89
CA GLU A 3 -12.13 20.45 -6.68
C GLU A 3 -12.31 18.96 -7.00
N ALA A 4 -13.09 18.64 -8.05
CA ALA A 4 -13.24 17.28 -8.56
C ALA A 4 -11.95 16.68 -9.15
N VAL A 5 -11.04 17.51 -9.69
CA VAL A 5 -9.72 17.04 -10.18
C VAL A 5 -8.79 16.75 -9.01
N ALA A 6 -8.92 17.48 -7.90
CA ALA A 6 -8.16 17.23 -6.68
C ALA A 6 -8.60 15.91 -6.02
N GLU A 7 -9.90 15.65 -5.88
CA GLU A 7 -10.42 14.39 -5.34
C GLU A 7 -10.04 13.17 -6.21
N ILE A 8 -10.06 13.30 -7.54
CA ILE A 8 -9.63 12.23 -8.46
C ILE A 8 -8.11 11.99 -8.35
N SER A 9 -7.33 13.04 -8.11
CA SER A 9 -5.88 12.94 -7.89
C SER A 9 -5.56 12.29 -6.54
N GLU A 10 -6.28 12.62 -5.47
CA GLU A 10 -6.15 11.97 -4.16
C GLU A 10 -6.62 10.51 -4.21
N ALA A 11 -7.65 10.20 -5.00
CA ALA A 11 -8.14 8.84 -5.16
C ALA A 11 -7.17 7.93 -5.94
N ARG A 12 -6.46 8.44 -6.95
CA ARG A 12 -5.38 7.71 -7.65
C ARG A 12 -4.07 7.65 -6.84
N SER A 13 -3.90 8.55 -5.88
CA SER A 13 -2.70 8.69 -5.05
C SER A 13 -2.34 7.40 -4.27
N GLY A 14 -3.31 6.76 -3.62
CA GLY A 14 -3.02 5.67 -2.68
C GLY A 14 -2.41 4.42 -3.32
N ILE A 15 -2.84 4.05 -4.53
CA ILE A 15 -2.29 2.87 -5.24
C ILE A 15 -0.87 3.16 -5.72
N GLU A 16 -0.63 4.35 -6.30
CA GLU A 16 0.70 4.72 -6.78
C GLU A 16 1.70 4.90 -5.63
N GLN A 17 1.27 5.45 -4.49
CA GLN A 17 2.09 5.51 -3.28
C GLN A 17 2.44 4.11 -2.76
N ALA A 18 1.45 3.21 -2.66
CA ALA A 18 1.66 1.83 -2.24
C ALA A 18 2.65 1.12 -3.18
N LYS A 19 2.48 1.27 -4.51
CA LYS A 19 3.42 0.73 -5.50
C LYS A 19 4.84 1.25 -5.27
N GLY A 20 5.02 2.56 -5.13
CA GLY A 20 6.34 3.16 -4.87
C GLY A 20 7.01 2.63 -3.60
N MET A 21 6.25 2.49 -2.51
CA MET A 21 6.76 1.89 -1.27
C MET A 21 7.15 0.42 -1.46
N LEU A 22 6.33 -0.36 -2.15
CA LEU A 22 6.62 -1.76 -2.46
C LEU A 22 7.86 -1.89 -3.34
N MET A 23 8.01 -1.05 -4.36
CA MET A 23 9.21 -1.03 -5.20
C MET A 23 10.48 -0.80 -4.37
N LEU A 24 10.44 0.13 -3.41
CA LEU A 24 11.57 0.43 -2.53
C LEU A 24 11.91 -0.73 -1.58
N ILE A 25 10.89 -1.28 -0.90
CA ILE A 25 11.06 -2.33 0.13
C ILE A 25 11.45 -3.67 -0.51
N TYR A 26 10.79 -4.02 -1.61
CA TYR A 26 10.91 -5.34 -2.24
C TYR A 26 11.87 -5.37 -3.42
N ARG A 27 12.40 -4.21 -3.85
CA ARG A 27 13.32 -4.08 -5.00
C ARG A 27 12.74 -4.66 -6.29
N ILE A 28 11.45 -4.41 -6.51
CA ILE A 28 10.69 -4.87 -7.69
C ILE A 28 10.31 -3.68 -8.57
N GLY A 29 9.96 -3.98 -9.83
CA GLY A 29 9.46 -2.98 -10.78
C GLY A 29 7.99 -2.60 -10.52
N GLU A 30 7.53 -1.57 -11.24
CA GLU A 30 6.17 -1.04 -11.14
C GLU A 30 5.09 -2.09 -11.36
N ASP A 31 5.21 -2.86 -12.45
CA ASP A 31 4.24 -3.92 -12.81
C ASP A 31 4.15 -4.98 -11.70
N ALA A 32 5.30 -5.42 -11.20
CA ALA A 32 5.36 -6.42 -10.13
C ALA A 32 4.78 -5.88 -8.81
N ALA A 33 4.97 -4.59 -8.50
CA ALA A 33 4.37 -3.97 -7.32
C ALA A 33 2.84 -3.87 -7.45
N PHE A 34 2.33 -3.53 -8.64
CA PHE A 34 0.90 -3.49 -8.89
C PHE A 34 0.27 -4.89 -8.85
N GLU A 35 0.91 -5.88 -9.47
CA GLU A 35 0.45 -7.27 -9.43
C GLU A 35 0.46 -7.84 -8.01
N LEU A 36 1.43 -7.45 -7.16
CA LEU A 36 1.43 -7.84 -5.75
C LEU A 36 0.21 -7.30 -5.00
N LEU A 37 -0.12 -6.02 -5.18
CA LEU A 37 -1.33 -5.43 -4.58
C LEU A 37 -2.60 -6.10 -5.10
N ARG A 38 -2.66 -6.35 -6.42
CA ARG A 38 -3.79 -7.02 -7.08
C ARG A 38 -3.99 -8.43 -6.52
N TRP A 39 -2.92 -9.23 -6.45
CA TRP A 39 -2.95 -10.58 -5.89
C TRP A 39 -3.46 -10.55 -4.45
N ARG A 40 -2.90 -9.69 -3.59
CA ARG A 40 -3.37 -9.57 -2.20
C ARG A 40 -4.84 -9.18 -2.10
N SER A 41 -5.30 -8.24 -2.91
CA SER A 41 -6.70 -7.79 -2.95
C SER A 41 -7.65 -8.92 -3.34
N GLN A 42 -7.27 -9.73 -4.33
CA GLN A 42 -8.07 -10.88 -4.78
C GLN A 42 -8.12 -12.00 -3.75
N GLU A 43 -6.98 -12.39 -3.17
CA GLU A 43 -6.89 -13.44 -2.15
C GLU A 43 -7.72 -13.14 -0.89
N THR A 44 -7.91 -11.86 -0.59
CA THR A 44 -8.59 -11.40 0.64
C THR A 44 -10.00 -10.87 0.38
N ASN A 45 -10.43 -10.83 -0.89
CA ASN A 45 -11.68 -10.22 -1.33
C ASN A 45 -11.88 -8.78 -0.81
N THR A 46 -10.79 -8.02 -0.69
CA THR A 46 -10.79 -6.63 -0.24
C THR A 46 -10.65 -5.70 -1.44
N ARG A 47 -11.33 -4.54 -1.43
CA ARG A 47 -11.19 -3.54 -2.50
C ARG A 47 -9.74 -3.07 -2.63
N LEU A 48 -9.18 -3.16 -3.85
CA LEU A 48 -7.77 -2.80 -4.13
C LEU A 48 -7.37 -1.42 -3.61
N LYS A 49 -8.24 -0.42 -3.80
CA LYS A 49 -8.01 0.94 -3.30
C LYS A 49 -7.91 0.99 -1.77
N SER A 50 -8.85 0.35 -1.07
CA SER A 50 -8.84 0.27 0.40
C SER A 50 -7.60 -0.45 0.92
N LEU A 51 -7.22 -1.56 0.29
CA LEU A 51 -6.01 -2.30 0.64
C LEU A 51 -4.75 -1.44 0.46
N ALA A 52 -4.62 -0.74 -0.66
CA ALA A 52 -3.47 0.12 -0.93
C ALA A 52 -3.38 1.29 0.07
N GLN A 53 -4.50 1.94 0.38
CA GLN A 53 -4.55 3.02 1.37
C GLN A 53 -4.18 2.52 2.77
N GLN A 54 -4.71 1.37 3.17
CA GLN A 54 -4.38 0.78 4.46
C GLN A 54 -2.89 0.40 4.54
N LEU A 55 -2.32 -0.14 3.46
CA LEU A 55 -0.90 -0.47 3.41
C LEU A 55 0.00 0.77 3.56
N VAL A 56 -0.34 1.85 2.86
CA VAL A 56 0.37 3.13 2.98
C VAL A 56 0.31 3.64 4.41
N LYS A 57 -0.89 3.63 5.02
CA LYS A 57 -1.08 4.01 6.42
C LYS A 57 -0.22 3.17 7.36
N ASP A 58 -0.31 1.84 7.25
CA ASP A 58 0.45 0.91 8.09
C ASP A 58 1.96 1.14 7.99
N PHE A 59 2.49 1.44 6.79
CA PHE A 59 3.92 1.69 6.60
C PHE A 59 4.37 3.04 7.17
N LEU A 60 3.53 4.07 7.09
CA LEU A 60 3.81 5.40 7.66
C LEU A 60 3.72 5.40 9.19
N GLU A 61 2.90 4.52 9.78
CA GLU A 61 2.74 4.38 11.22
C GLU A 61 3.77 3.47 11.89
N LEU A 62 4.70 2.88 11.11
CA LEU A 62 5.81 2.11 11.68
C LEU A 62 6.71 3.03 12.53
N ASP A 63 6.83 2.69 13.81
CA ASP A 63 7.76 3.35 14.70
C ASP A 63 9.17 2.77 14.48
N TYR A 64 10.07 3.62 14.00
CA TYR A 64 11.49 3.33 13.86
C TYR A 64 12.29 4.63 13.96
N HIS A 65 13.50 4.52 14.52
CA HIS A 65 14.42 5.66 14.65
C HIS A 65 15.40 5.68 13.46
N GLU A 66 16.69 5.47 13.71
CA GLU A 66 17.73 5.61 12.67
C GLU A 66 17.76 4.43 11.67
N GLN A 67 17.15 3.30 11.99
CA GLN A 67 17.18 2.09 11.17
C GLN A 67 15.78 1.70 10.71
N LEU A 68 15.62 1.49 9.41
CA LEU A 68 14.37 0.95 8.86
C LEU A 68 14.10 -0.45 9.43
N PRO A 69 12.82 -0.81 9.69
CA PRO A 69 12.43 -2.14 10.11
C PRO A 69 12.92 -3.23 9.15
N HIS A 70 13.08 -4.44 9.67
CA HIS A 70 13.35 -5.60 8.82
C HIS A 70 12.22 -5.84 7.82
N ARG A 71 12.56 -6.36 6.64
CA ARG A 71 11.59 -6.72 5.58
C ARG A 71 10.40 -7.55 6.10
N SER A 72 10.63 -8.43 7.07
CA SER A 72 9.59 -9.27 7.71
C SER A 72 8.47 -8.46 8.37
N VAL A 73 8.76 -7.25 8.85
CA VAL A 73 7.75 -6.35 9.41
C VAL A 73 6.80 -5.87 8.32
N TYR A 74 7.35 -5.45 7.18
CA TYR A 74 6.58 -5.06 6.00
C TYR A 74 5.81 -6.24 5.40
N ASP A 75 6.41 -7.43 5.37
CA ASP A 75 5.74 -8.67 4.91
C ASP A 75 4.47 -8.92 5.74
N ARG A 76 4.58 -8.84 7.07
CA ARG A 76 3.44 -9.02 7.98
C ARG A 76 2.35 -7.96 7.75
N LEU A 77 2.72 -6.69 7.56
CA LEU A 77 1.76 -5.63 7.28
C LEU A 77 1.07 -5.86 5.92
N LEU A 78 1.80 -6.18 4.87
CA LEU A 78 1.27 -6.53 3.55
C LEU A 78 0.29 -7.70 3.61
N LEU A 79 0.64 -8.76 4.37
CA LEU A 79 -0.19 -9.95 4.47
C LEU A 79 -1.46 -9.69 5.30
N THR A 80 -1.46 -8.72 6.21
CA THR A 80 -2.57 -8.45 7.16
C THR A 80 -3.35 -7.15 6.91
N ALA A 81 -2.95 -6.33 5.93
CA ALA A 81 -3.59 -5.02 5.66
C ALA A 81 -5.11 -5.13 5.43
N HIS A 82 -5.57 -6.19 4.77
CA HIS A 82 -6.99 -6.47 4.55
C HIS A 82 -7.82 -6.54 5.85
N LEU A 83 -7.23 -6.95 6.98
CA LEU A 83 -7.91 -7.02 8.28
C LEU A 83 -8.27 -5.64 8.84
N ARG A 84 -7.68 -4.57 8.30
CA ARG A 84 -7.89 -3.18 8.72
C ARG A 84 -8.54 -2.32 7.64
N ALA A 85 -8.53 -2.77 6.38
CA ALA A 85 -8.95 -1.98 5.22
C ALA A 85 -10.47 -1.81 5.08
N ASP A 86 -11.25 -2.68 5.71
CA ASP A 86 -12.73 -2.66 5.68
C ASP A 86 -13.36 -2.15 6.98
N SER A 87 -12.53 -1.61 7.90
CA SER A 87 -12.98 -1.00 9.18
C SER A 87 -13.37 0.47 9.04
#